data_AF-A0A967KJN2-F1
#
_entry.id   AF-A0A967KJN2-F1
#
_cell.length_a   1.000
_cell.length_b   1.000
_cell.length_c   1.000
_cell.angle_alpha   90.00
_cell.angle_beta   90.00
_cell.angle_gamma   90.00
#
_symmetry.space_group_name_H-M   'P 1'
#
loop_
_entity.id
_entity.type
_entity.pdbx_description
1 polymer ?
#
loop_
_entity_poly.entity_id
_entity_poly.type
_entity_poly.pdbx_seq_one_letter_code
_entity_poly.pdbx_strand_id
1 'polypeptide(L)'
;MKRKLHLTTLFLILSILVVACSSESTPVEVTRIVTETNTEQVEVTRVVEGEVITEQIEVTRVVEVDAPAAPEGELIVALSTLPNSIYTPNAAERNASNVAQQMFEGLTWID
;
A
#
# COMPACT_ATOMS: atom_id res chain seq x y z
N MET A 1 34.45 -17.31 -44.11
CA MET A 1 34.41 -16.01 -43.41
C MET A 1 32.99 -15.58 -43.03
N LYS A 2 31.99 -15.74 -43.90
CA LYS A 2 30.58 -15.37 -43.63
C LYS A 2 29.98 -16.00 -42.35
N ARG A 3 30.27 -17.28 -42.06
CA ARG A 3 29.80 -17.97 -40.85
C ARG A 3 30.38 -17.40 -39.55
N LYS A 4 31.64 -16.95 -39.57
CA LYS A 4 32.27 -16.29 -38.41
C LYS A 4 31.73 -14.87 -38.23
N LEU A 5 31.46 -14.17 -39.33
CA LEU A 5 30.84 -12.84 -39.31
C LEU A 5 29.43 -12.90 -38.69
N HIS A 6 28.58 -13.84 -39.12
CA HIS A 6 27.24 -14.00 -38.53
C HIS A 6 27.27 -14.33 -37.03
N LEU A 7 28.22 -15.15 -36.59
CA LEU A 7 28.36 -15.49 -35.17
C LEU A 7 28.75 -14.27 -34.33
N THR A 8 29.66 -13.43 -34.84
CA THR A 8 30.06 -12.20 -34.15
C THR A 8 28.94 -11.15 -34.11
N THR A 9 28.12 -11.05 -35.16
CA THR A 9 26.98 -10.11 -35.18
C THR A 9 25.89 -10.53 -34.20
N LEU A 10 25.60 -11.84 -34.12
CA LEU A 10 24.62 -12.38 -33.18
C LEU A 10 25.05 -12.13 -31.72
N PHE A 11 26.33 -12.35 -31.42
CA PHE A 11 26.86 -12.13 -30.07
C PHE A 11 26.84 -10.65 -29.67
N LEU A 12 27.12 -9.74 -30.61
CA LEU A 12 27.04 -8.30 -30.39
C LEU A 12 25.61 -7.87 -30.06
N ILE A 13 24.61 -8.35 -30.81
CA ILE A 13 23.19 -8.04 -30.57
C ILE A 13 22.74 -8.55 -29.20
N LEU A 14 23.16 -9.77 -28.83
CA LEU A 14 22.81 -10.36 -27.53
C LEU A 14 23.38 -9.56 -26.35
N SER A 15 24.60 -9.01 -26.48
CA SER A 15 25.21 -8.21 -25.42
C SER A 15 24.47 -6.89 -25.14
N ILE A 16 23.88 -6.28 -26.16
CA ILE A 16 23.14 -5.01 -26.03
C ILE A 16 21.80 -5.25 -25.30
N LEU A 17 21.15 -6.39 -25.54
CA LEU A 17 19.88 -6.74 -24.91
C LEU A 17 20.01 -6.95 -23.39
N VAL A 18 21.17 -7.42 -22.90
CA VAL A 18 21.38 -7.64 -21.46
C VAL A 18 21.48 -6.33 -20.69
N VAL A 19 22.09 -5.29 -21.27
CA VAL A 19 22.24 -3.97 -20.62
C VAL A 19 20.90 -3.24 -20.49
N ALA A 20 19.98 -3.44 -21.43
CA ALA A 20 18.66 -2.81 -21.38
C ALA A 20 17.74 -3.35 -20.27
N CYS A 21 18.12 -4.46 -19.63
CA CYS A 21 17.30 -5.13 -18.61
C CYS A 21 17.68 -4.73 -17.17
N SER A 22 18.71 -3.90 -16.95
CA SER A 22 19.09 -3.40 -15.62
C SER A 22 18.50 -1.99 -15.37
N SER A 23 17.20 -1.92 -15.17
CA SER A 23 16.57 -0.72 -14.61
C SER A 23 16.75 -0.72 -13.08
N GLU A 24 17.59 0.19 -12.60
CA GLU A 24 17.85 0.45 -11.18
C GLU A 24 16.64 1.14 -10.55
N SER A 25 15.96 0.46 -9.63
CA SER A 25 14.86 1.03 -8.84
C SER A 25 15.42 1.71 -7.60
N THR A 26 15.54 3.03 -7.62
CA THR A 26 15.84 3.81 -6.41
C THR A 26 14.64 3.76 -5.44
N PRO A 27 14.82 3.33 -4.17
CA PRO A 27 13.74 3.41 -3.19
C PRO A 27 13.54 4.86 -2.73
N VAL A 28 12.30 5.33 -2.77
CA VAL A 28 11.89 6.62 -2.18
C VAL A 28 11.52 6.36 -0.71
N GLU A 29 12.32 6.84 0.24
CA GLU A 29 12.00 6.78 1.68
C GLU A 29 11.12 7.98 2.08
N VAL A 30 9.93 7.68 2.60
CA VAL A 30 9.01 8.68 3.17
C VAL A 30 9.10 8.60 4.69
N THR A 31 9.86 9.50 5.31
CA THR A 31 9.84 9.71 6.76
C THR A 31 8.59 10.49 7.16
N ARG A 32 7.59 9.81 7.74
CA ARG A 32 6.43 10.45 8.37
C ARG A 32 6.73 10.71 9.85
N ILE A 33 6.81 11.99 10.22
CA ILE A 33 6.86 12.43 11.61
C ILE A 33 5.41 12.47 12.12
N VAL A 34 5.11 11.75 13.20
CA VAL A 34 3.81 11.83 13.90
C VAL A 34 4.04 12.41 15.29
N THR A 35 3.41 13.55 15.55
CA THR A 35 3.60 14.37 16.76
C THR A 35 2.43 14.17 17.74
N GLU A 36 2.78 13.75 18.95
CA GLU A 36 2.24 14.01 20.30
C GLU A 36 0.78 13.67 20.72
N THR A 37 0.68 12.81 21.73
CA THR A 37 -0.44 12.67 22.67
C THR A 37 -0.47 13.82 23.68
N ASN A 38 -1.63 14.48 23.84
CA ASN A 38 -1.85 15.60 24.78
C ASN A 38 -2.58 15.11 26.05
N THR A 39 -2.03 15.36 27.24
CA THR A 39 -2.61 15.03 28.55
C THR A 39 -3.10 16.30 29.27
N GLU A 40 -4.41 16.42 29.51
CA GLU A 40 -5.00 17.50 30.32
C GLU A 40 -5.35 16.99 31.73
N GLN A 41 -4.97 17.74 32.77
CA GLN A 41 -5.36 17.49 34.17
C GLN A 41 -6.55 18.38 34.53
N VAL A 42 -7.62 17.79 35.08
CA VAL A 42 -8.85 18.53 35.47
C VAL A 42 -9.05 18.40 36.98
N GLU A 43 -9.10 19.53 37.69
CA GLU A 43 -9.46 19.58 39.12
C GLU A 43 -10.98 19.61 39.29
N VAL A 44 -11.54 18.59 39.95
CA VAL A 44 -12.97 18.52 40.27
C VAL A 44 -13.15 18.73 41.76
N THR A 45 -13.82 19.82 42.14
CA THR A 45 -14.20 20.08 43.52
C THR A 45 -15.61 19.55 43.77
N ARG A 46 -15.72 18.44 44.51
CA ARG A 46 -17.01 17.91 44.99
C ARG A 46 -17.21 18.32 46.45
N VAL A 47 -18.24 19.11 46.72
CA VAL A 47 -18.62 19.47 48.10
C VAL A 47 -19.63 18.44 48.62
N VAL A 48 -19.22 17.65 49.61
CA VAL A 48 -20.13 16.79 50.38
C VAL A 48 -19.97 17.19 51.85
N GLU A 49 -21.06 17.63 52.47
CA GLU A 49 -21.17 17.85 53.92
C GLU A 49 -20.06 18.70 54.58
N GLY A 50 -19.60 19.76 53.90
CA GLY A 50 -18.81 20.83 54.52
C GLY A 50 -17.29 20.61 54.59
N GLU A 51 -16.76 19.54 54.02
CA GLU A 51 -15.31 19.32 53.86
C GLU A 51 -14.93 19.29 52.36
N VAL A 52 -13.95 20.10 51.98
CA VAL A 52 -13.49 20.23 50.59
C VAL A 52 -12.41 19.18 50.34
N ILE A 53 -12.73 18.15 49.56
CA ILE A 53 -11.78 17.14 49.10
C ILE A 53 -11.39 17.51 47.66
N THR A 54 -10.11 17.81 47.43
CA THR A 54 -9.55 18.06 46.08
C THR A 54 -8.99 16.77 45.51
N GLU A 55 -9.67 16.16 44.54
CA GLU A 55 -9.18 15.01 43.79
C GLU A 55 -8.66 15.47 42.43
N GLN A 56 -7.40 15.14 42.14
CA GLN A 56 -6.79 15.32 40.82
C GLN A 56 -7.14 14.10 39.98
N ILE A 57 -7.97 14.29 38.94
CA ILE A 57 -8.37 13.23 38.03
C ILE A 57 -7.59 13.43 36.72
N GLU A 58 -6.72 12.48 36.38
CA GLU A 58 -6.05 12.44 35.08
C GLU A 58 -7.05 12.01 34.01
N VAL A 59 -7.44 12.96 33.16
CA VAL A 59 -8.34 12.69 32.03
C VAL A 59 -7.49 12.40 30.80
N THR A 60 -7.23 11.12 30.54
CA THR A 60 -6.70 10.69 29.24
C THR A 60 -7.79 10.86 28.17
N ARG A 61 -7.79 12.00 27.48
CA ARG A 61 -8.57 12.20 26.25
C ARG A 61 -7.85 11.47 25.12
N VAL A 62 -8.49 10.43 24.58
CA VAL A 62 -8.07 9.87 23.29
C VAL A 62 -8.46 10.90 22.23
N VAL A 63 -7.47 11.59 21.68
CA VAL A 63 -7.66 12.45 20.51
C VAL A 63 -7.68 11.52 19.31
N GLU A 64 -8.85 11.30 18.72
CA GLU A 64 -8.95 10.67 17.39
C GLU A 64 -8.27 11.61 16.39
N VAL A 65 -7.09 11.21 15.94
CA VAL A 65 -6.39 11.89 14.85
C VAL A 65 -7.03 11.37 13.56
N ASP A 66 -7.63 12.29 12.79
CA ASP A 66 -8.21 11.95 11.49
C ASP A 66 -7.17 11.26 10.60
N ALA A 67 -7.54 10.11 10.05
CA ALA A 67 -6.71 9.42 9.07
C ALA A 67 -6.47 10.34 7.87
N PRO A 68 -5.26 10.31 7.28
CA PRO A 68 -5.00 11.09 6.07
C PRO A 68 -6.01 10.70 4.99
N ALA A 69 -6.47 11.69 4.21
CA ALA A 69 -7.42 11.47 3.12
C ALA A 69 -6.88 10.41 2.16
N ALA A 70 -7.77 9.50 1.72
CA ALA A 70 -7.43 8.48 0.74
C ALA A 70 -7.07 9.13 -0.62
N PRO A 71 -6.21 8.49 -1.44
CA PRO A 71 -5.93 8.98 -2.78
C PRO A 71 -7.20 8.94 -3.64
N GLU A 72 -7.47 10.03 -4.35
CA GLU A 72 -8.61 10.17 -5.27
C GLU A 72 -8.16 10.05 -6.73
N GLY A 73 -9.03 9.54 -7.61
CA GLY A 73 -8.82 9.53 -9.05
C GLY A 73 -8.98 8.16 -9.72
N GLU A 74 -8.44 8.03 -10.93
CA GLU A 74 -8.45 6.80 -11.73
C GLU A 74 -7.11 6.06 -11.57
N LEU A 75 -7.18 4.75 -11.28
CA LEU A 75 -6.02 3.87 -11.24
C LEU A 75 -5.92 3.07 -12.53
N ILE A 76 -4.83 3.26 -13.28
CA ILE A 76 -4.52 2.49 -14.50
C ILE A 76 -3.38 1.52 -14.18
N VAL A 77 -3.64 0.22 -14.34
CA VAL A 77 -2.67 -0.85 -14.09
C VAL A 77 -2.36 -1.59 -15.40
N ALA A 78 -1.07 -1.77 -15.68
CA ALA A 78 -0.64 -2.56 -16.83
C ALA A 78 -0.73 -4.06 -16.53
N LEU A 79 -1.37 -4.82 -17.41
CA LEU A 79 -1.41 -6.28 -17.36
C LEU A 79 -0.39 -6.85 -18.36
N SER A 80 0.30 -7.92 -17.94
CA SER A 80 1.30 -8.59 -18.78
C SER A 80 0.69 -9.41 -19.93
N THR A 81 -0.56 -9.83 -19.78
CA THR A 81 -1.33 -10.60 -20.78
C THR A 81 -2.79 -10.17 -20.79
N LEU A 82 -3.49 -10.42 -21.90
CA LEU A 82 -4.94 -10.25 -21.93
C LEU A 82 -5.61 -11.35 -21.09
N PRO A 83 -6.63 -11.00 -20.28
CA PRO A 83 -7.46 -11.94 -19.56
C PRO A 83 -8.04 -13.04 -20.46
N ASN A 84 -7.82 -14.30 -20.10
CA ASN A 84 -8.36 -15.42 -20.88
C ASN A 84 -9.88 -15.58 -20.70
N SER A 85 -10.42 -15.26 -19.53
CA SER A 85 -11.85 -15.32 -19.21
C SER A 85 -12.17 -14.44 -18.00
N ILE A 86 -13.36 -13.83 -17.97
CA ILE A 86 -13.90 -13.14 -16.79
C ILE A 86 -14.83 -14.04 -15.96
N TYR A 87 -15.10 -15.27 -16.42
CA TYR A 87 -15.89 -16.24 -15.69
C TYR A 87 -14.98 -17.02 -14.75
N THR A 88 -15.11 -16.79 -13.44
CA THR A 88 -14.19 -17.30 -12.40
C THR A 88 -13.89 -18.80 -12.50
N PRO A 89 -14.87 -19.70 -12.74
CA PRO A 89 -14.57 -21.14 -12.89
C PRO A 89 -13.63 -21.49 -14.06
N ASN A 90 -13.52 -20.60 -15.05
CA ASN A 90 -12.66 -20.76 -16.23
C ASN A 90 -11.46 -19.79 -16.25
N ALA A 91 -11.23 -19.04 -15.17
CA ALA A 91 -10.13 -18.09 -15.03
C ALA A 91 -8.81 -18.80 -14.65
N ALA A 92 -8.23 -19.51 -15.63
CA ALA A 92 -7.02 -20.31 -15.42
C ALA A 92 -5.74 -19.48 -15.18
N GLU A 93 -5.72 -18.22 -15.61
CA GLU A 93 -4.57 -17.32 -15.42
C GLU A 93 -4.80 -16.24 -14.35
N ARG A 94 -3.67 -15.68 -13.87
CA ARG A 94 -3.68 -14.71 -12.76
C ARG A 94 -4.29 -13.36 -13.15
N ASN A 95 -4.05 -12.88 -14.36
CA ASN A 95 -4.59 -11.59 -14.80
C ASN A 95 -6.13 -11.65 -14.90
N ALA A 96 -6.69 -12.74 -15.43
CA ALA A 96 -8.13 -13.04 -15.38
C ALA A 96 -8.69 -13.08 -13.95
N SER A 97 -8.01 -13.77 -13.03
CA SER A 97 -8.43 -13.82 -11.62
C SER A 97 -8.43 -12.44 -10.96
N ASN A 98 -7.39 -11.63 -11.22
CA ASN A 98 -7.26 -10.28 -10.67
C ASN A 98 -8.38 -9.36 -11.17
N VAL A 99 -8.70 -9.43 -12.47
CA VAL A 99 -9.82 -8.66 -13.04
C VAL A 99 -11.15 -9.13 -12.49
N ALA A 100 -11.38 -10.44 -12.40
CA ALA A 100 -12.62 -10.99 -11.88
C ALA A 100 -12.86 -10.60 -10.41
N GLN A 101 -11.83 -10.53 -9.58
CA GLN A 101 -11.94 -10.10 -8.18
C GLN A 101 -12.32 -8.61 -8.01
N GLN A 102 -12.07 -7.77 -9.02
CA GLN A 102 -12.55 -6.38 -9.01
C GLN A 102 -14.03 -6.26 -9.39
N MET A 103 -14.59 -7.30 -10.03
CA MET A 103 -15.98 -7.33 -10.50
C MET A 103 -16.90 -8.14 -9.59
N PHE A 104 -16.37 -9.17 -8.96
CA PHE A 104 -17.10 -10.14 -8.17
C PHE A 104 -16.40 -10.37 -6.84
N GLU A 105 -17.19 -10.47 -5.78
CA GLU A 105 -16.71 -10.73 -4.43
C GLU A 105 -17.08 -12.15 -3.99
N GLY A 106 -16.21 -12.76 -3.20
CA GLY A 106 -16.46 -14.06 -2.57
C GLY A 106 -17.31 -13.91 -1.30
N LEU A 107 -17.82 -15.03 -0.78
CA LEU A 107 -18.51 -15.04 0.52
C LEU A 107 -17.55 -14.71 1.68
N THR A 108 -16.26 -14.97 1.49
CA THR A 108 -15.19 -14.70 2.44
C THR A 108 -14.07 -13.97 1.73
N TRP A 109 -13.46 -13.00 2.40
CA TRP A 109 -12.28 -12.28 1.94
C TRP A 109 -11.10 -12.54 2.88
N ILE A 110 -9.87 -12.41 2.35
CA ILE A 110 -8.65 -12.49 3.15
C ILE A 110 -8.15 -11.04 3.32
N ASP A 111 -8.10 -10.58 4.57
CA ASP A 111 -7.48 -9.31 4.95
C ASP A 111 -5.96 -9.40 5.00
#